data_AF-A0A0G0MUP1-F1
#
_entry.id   AF-A0A0G0MUP1-F1
#
_cell.length_a   1.000
_cell.length_b   1.000
_cell.length_c   1.000
_cell.angle_alpha   90.00
_cell.angle_beta   90.00
_cell.angle_gamma   90.00
#
_symmetry.space_group_name_H-M   'P 1'
#
loop_
_entity.id
_entity.type
_entity.pdbx_description
1 polymer ?
#
loop_
_entity_poly.entity_id
_entity_poly.type
_entity_poly.pdbx_seq_one_letter_code
_entity_poly.pdbx_strand_id
1 'polypeptide(L)'
;MTTDVGAAAGAFIATYYFVKFLKNNSWKNLIIAGIVLGIAEMLKFSLILLFPAFGILLLIWTAVRSSYFKKFIIDFFRALQGFILIIAVCFVLIWVVYQYHTWNLPPEKQANDTQTILSSFGSGTIVNAVVWMADKPILRPFAQYFLGVCMVLQRTSGGNTTFFLGEISSTAWKNYFPVIYAIKEPLSFHILLIIAILYFIWTNGGPFWQGFWLRIKNWLLSHFPEFAMLLFIAIYWLTSISGNLNIGIRHLLPIFPFTILLVAGATSQWLKPPLFRLKRIFLSILLIWQAIGIIAAYPHFISYYNELAGGPANGYIYAVDSNYDWGQDLKRLVAWTEKNNIDKIYVDYFGGADAKYYLKDKFLSWWGNKNQYEIPLNSYLAVSATFLQGGKGEPAPGFNGTTGYYRWLGKCEPIRISYSIFVYHITGFDSDGFAQCSAQ
;
A
#
# COMPACT_ATOMS: atom_id res chain seq x y z
N MET A 1 4.20 -11.60 6.21
CA MET A 1 3.93 -10.52 7.20
C MET A 1 3.85 -9.20 6.44
N THR A 2 2.84 -8.36 6.69
CA THR A 2 2.74 -7.03 6.07
C THR A 2 3.05 -5.95 7.12
N THR A 3 3.81 -4.92 6.74
CA THR A 3 4.21 -3.82 7.65
C THR A 3 3.29 -2.59 7.51
N ASP A 4 2.21 -2.71 6.75
CA ASP A 4 1.43 -1.57 6.28
C ASP A 4 0.66 -0.85 7.38
N VAL A 5 0.08 -1.59 8.34
CA VAL A 5 -0.61 -1.01 9.50
C VAL A 5 0.39 -0.29 10.42
N GLY A 6 1.57 -0.88 10.61
CA GLY A 6 2.67 -0.24 11.33
C GLY A 6 3.08 1.06 10.65
N ALA A 7 3.20 1.07 9.33
CA ALA A 7 3.52 2.27 8.57
C ALA A 7 2.46 3.37 8.72
N ALA A 8 1.17 3.01 8.70
CA ALA A 8 0.09 3.96 8.94
C ALA A 8 0.14 4.59 10.34
N ALA A 9 0.33 3.78 11.37
CA ALA A 9 0.49 4.28 12.73
C ALA A 9 1.76 5.14 12.87
N GLY A 10 2.89 4.67 12.36
CA GLY A 10 4.18 5.37 12.39
C GLY A 10 4.12 6.74 11.74
N ALA A 11 3.58 6.81 10.51
CA ALA A 11 3.43 8.07 9.79
C ALA A 11 2.55 9.09 10.56
N PHE A 12 1.41 8.64 11.08
CA PHE A 12 0.48 9.48 11.82
C PHE A 12 1.10 10.02 13.12
N ILE A 13 1.66 9.13 13.95
CA ILE A 13 2.21 9.49 15.26
C ILE A 13 3.46 10.37 15.08
N ALA A 14 4.33 10.08 14.10
CA ALA A 14 5.50 10.90 13.80
C ALA A 14 5.08 12.32 13.39
N THR A 15 4.11 12.44 12.48
CA THR A 15 3.60 13.74 12.02
C THR A 15 2.97 14.53 13.16
N TYR A 16 2.21 13.87 14.04
CA TYR A 16 1.62 14.50 15.23
C TYR A 16 2.70 15.11 16.14
N TYR A 17 3.73 14.35 16.51
CA TYR A 17 4.77 14.86 17.41
C TYR A 17 5.68 15.88 16.74
N PHE A 18 5.91 15.79 15.43
CA PHE A 18 6.64 16.82 14.69
C PHE A 18 5.86 18.15 14.67
N VAL A 19 4.56 18.14 14.39
CA VAL A 19 3.71 19.33 14.48
C VAL A 19 3.66 19.87 15.92
N LYS A 20 3.62 19.00 16.93
CA LYS A 20 3.67 19.40 18.34
C LYS A 20 4.98 20.09 18.70
N PHE A 21 6.11 19.60 18.18
CA PHE A 21 7.43 20.23 18.31
C PHE A 21 7.45 21.63 17.65
N LEU A 22 6.93 21.77 16.42
CA LEU A 22 6.88 23.07 15.73
C LEU A 22 6.06 24.11 16.51
N LYS A 23 4.94 23.69 17.12
CA LYS A 23 4.10 24.56 17.95
C LYS A 23 4.73 24.90 19.29
N ASN A 24 5.40 23.93 19.92
CA ASN A 24 6.04 24.08 21.23
C ASN A 24 7.43 23.43 21.21
N ASN A 25 8.45 24.26 20.97
CA ASN A 25 9.84 23.85 20.90
C ASN A 25 10.40 23.60 22.31
N SER A 26 10.26 22.36 22.78
CA SER A 26 10.80 21.89 24.05
C SER A 26 11.64 20.63 23.84
N TRP A 27 12.63 20.41 24.70
CA TRP A 27 13.47 19.20 24.67
C TRP A 27 12.65 17.90 24.72
N LYS A 28 11.57 17.88 25.50
CA LYS A 28 10.65 16.74 25.57
C LYS A 28 10.01 16.45 24.21
N ASN A 29 9.45 17.47 23.53
CA ASN A 29 8.81 17.26 22.23
C ASN A 29 9.81 16.89 21.15
N LEU A 30 11.02 17.47 21.19
CA LEU A 30 12.13 17.15 20.30
C LEU A 30 12.52 15.67 20.41
N ILE A 31 12.81 15.20 21.63
CA ILE A 31 13.23 13.81 21.88
C ILE A 31 12.12 12.84 21.46
N ILE A 32 10.86 13.10 21.84
CA ILE A 32 9.74 12.23 21.47
C ILE A 32 9.54 12.21 19.95
N ALA A 33 9.62 13.36 19.27
CA ALA A 33 9.52 13.42 17.81
C ALA A 33 10.64 12.61 17.13
N GLY A 34 11.88 12.68 17.64
CA GLY A 34 13.00 11.90 17.14
C GLY A 34 12.84 10.39 17.34
N ILE A 35 12.42 9.97 18.54
CA ILE A 35 12.15 8.55 18.84
C ILE A 35 11.05 8.00 17.94
N VAL A 36 9.92 8.70 17.84
CA VAL A 36 8.79 8.24 17.03
C VAL A 36 9.14 8.22 15.54
N LEU A 37 9.90 9.21 15.04
CA LEU A 37 10.40 9.19 13.67
C LEU A 37 11.30 7.97 13.43
N GLY A 38 12.23 7.68 14.35
CA GLY A 38 13.07 6.48 14.26
C GLY A 38 12.26 5.18 14.24
N ILE A 39 11.23 5.07 15.09
CA ILE A 39 10.31 3.93 15.09
C ILE A 39 9.58 3.84 13.73
N ALA A 40 9.07 4.95 13.21
CA ALA A 40 8.37 4.97 11.92
C ALA A 40 9.27 4.47 10.78
N GLU A 41 10.51 4.96 10.71
CA GLU A 41 11.50 4.55 9.71
C GLU A 41 11.83 3.05 9.79
N MET A 42 11.86 2.47 10.98
CA MET A 42 12.09 1.03 11.18
C MET A 42 10.84 0.17 10.91
N LEU A 43 9.63 0.73 11.02
CA LEU A 43 8.39 0.02 10.70
C LEU A 43 8.27 -0.21 9.19
N LYS A 44 8.63 0.78 8.37
CA LYS A 44 8.59 0.66 6.91
C LYS A 44 9.48 1.69 6.21
N PHE A 45 10.43 1.23 5.40
CA PHE A 45 11.39 2.10 4.69
C PHE A 45 10.75 3.12 3.73
N SER A 46 9.52 2.89 3.24
CA SER A 46 8.81 3.88 2.41
C SER A 46 8.41 5.14 3.19
N LEU A 47 8.47 5.10 4.53
CA LEU A 47 8.24 6.28 5.36
C LEU A 47 9.40 7.28 5.34
N ILE A 48 10.50 7.00 4.63
CA ILE A 48 11.56 7.97 4.32
C ILE A 48 11.00 9.29 3.73
N LEU A 49 9.79 9.26 3.15
CA LEU A 49 9.03 10.43 2.71
C LEU A 49 8.65 11.41 3.84
N LEU A 50 8.72 11.00 5.11
CA LEU A 50 8.52 11.87 6.26
C LEU A 50 9.61 12.94 6.37
N PHE A 51 10.85 12.65 5.98
CA PHE A 51 11.95 13.64 6.01
C PHE A 51 11.66 14.86 5.10
N PRO A 52 11.39 14.70 3.79
CA PRO A 52 11.02 15.85 2.95
C PRO A 52 9.69 16.48 3.37
N ALA A 53 8.70 15.69 3.83
CA ALA A 53 7.45 16.24 4.33
C ALA A 53 7.68 17.17 5.53
N PHE A 54 8.48 16.74 6.51
CA PHE A 54 8.80 17.52 7.71
C PHE A 54 9.65 18.76 7.39
N GLY A 55 10.56 18.67 6.43
CA GLY A 55 11.30 19.82 5.92
C GLY A 55 10.38 20.89 5.31
N ILE A 56 9.40 20.48 4.51
CA ILE A 56 8.41 21.40 3.92
C ILE A 56 7.51 22.00 5.01
N LEU A 57 7.04 21.20 5.98
CA LEU A 57 6.25 21.69 7.11
C LEU A 57 7.00 22.74 7.92
N LEU A 58 8.28 22.49 8.21
CA LEU A 58 9.14 23.44 8.92
C LEU A 58 9.25 24.76 8.17
N LEU A 59 9.53 24.70 6.86
CA LEU A 59 9.65 25.88 6.01
C LEU A 59 8.35 26.69 6.01
N ILE A 60 7.21 26.04 5.79
CA ILE A 60 5.91 26.71 5.72
C ILE A 60 5.51 27.27 7.09
N TRP A 61 5.70 26.51 8.18
CA TRP A 61 5.40 26.97 9.54
C TRP A 61 6.16 28.26 9.89
N THR A 62 7.47 28.28 9.61
CA THR A 62 8.35 29.41 9.93
C THR A 62 8.06 30.61 9.03
N ALA A 63 7.78 30.40 7.74
CA ALA A 63 7.40 31.46 6.80
C ALA A 63 6.08 32.13 7.21
N VAL A 64 5.08 31.34 7.58
CA VAL A 64 3.72 31.83 7.88
C VAL A 64 3.65 32.56 9.24
N ARG A 65 4.42 32.10 10.24
CA ARG A 65 4.45 32.72 11.58
C ARG A 65 5.28 34.01 11.65
N SER A 66 6.19 34.19 10.71
CA SER A 66 7.10 35.34 10.72
C SER A 66 6.42 36.62 10.23
N SER A 67 6.67 37.72 10.93
CA SER A 67 6.13 39.04 10.60
C SER A 67 6.94 39.76 9.52
N TYR A 68 8.24 39.44 9.39
CA TYR A 68 9.17 40.02 8.42
C TYR A 68 10.35 39.07 8.16
N PHE A 69 11.10 39.31 7.07
CA PHE A 69 12.11 38.38 6.56
C PHE A 69 13.25 38.04 7.55
N LYS A 70 13.79 39.03 8.27
CA LYS A 70 14.83 38.78 9.29
C LYS A 70 14.35 37.82 10.39
N LYS A 71 13.08 37.95 10.83
CA LYS A 71 12.49 37.05 11.82
C LYS A 71 12.30 35.64 11.25
N PHE A 72 11.90 35.53 9.98
CA PHE A 72 11.83 34.26 9.27
C PHE A 72 13.17 33.52 9.29
N ILE A 73 14.27 34.19 8.94
CA ILE A 73 15.60 33.57 8.96
C ILE A 73 15.92 33.00 10.35
N ILE A 74 15.72 33.80 11.41
CA ILE A 74 16.00 33.39 12.79
C ILE A 74 15.14 32.19 13.20
N ASP A 75 13.83 32.25 12.95
CA ASP A 75 12.89 31.19 13.32
C ASP A 75 13.12 29.92 12.49
N PHE A 76 13.49 30.06 11.21
CA PHE A 76 13.87 28.96 10.33
C PHE A 76 15.12 28.23 10.84
N PHE A 77 16.23 28.94 11.09
CA PHE A 77 17.45 28.29 11.58
C PHE A 77 17.27 27.67 12.97
N ARG A 78 16.49 28.29 13.86
CA ARG A 78 16.15 27.69 15.17
C ARG A 78 15.34 26.41 15.00
N ALA A 79 14.34 26.40 14.12
CA ALA A 79 13.55 25.20 13.85
C ALA A 79 14.40 24.13 13.16
N LEU A 80 15.28 24.52 12.23
CA LEU A 80 16.19 23.64 11.50
C LEU A 80 17.17 22.95 12.45
N GLN A 81 17.74 23.68 13.41
CA GLN A 81 18.59 23.09 14.44
C GLN A 81 17.83 22.02 15.23
N GLY A 82 16.59 22.31 15.65
CA GLY A 82 15.77 21.32 16.34
C GLY A 82 15.41 20.12 15.45
N PHE A 83 15.15 20.33 14.17
CA PHE A 83 14.91 19.24 13.21
C PHE A 83 16.15 18.37 13.00
N ILE A 84 17.35 18.95 12.90
CA ILE A 84 18.61 18.21 12.84
C ILE A 84 18.78 17.34 14.09
N LEU A 85 18.45 17.86 15.27
CA LEU A 85 18.49 17.08 16.52
C LEU A 85 17.43 15.97 16.56
N ILE A 86 16.22 16.19 16.03
CA ILE A 86 15.20 15.14 15.84
C ILE A 86 15.74 14.02 14.95
N ILE A 87 16.37 14.39 13.82
CA ILE A 87 17.00 13.44 12.90
C ILE A 87 18.13 12.68 13.62
N ALA A 88 18.97 13.37 14.39
CA ALA A 88 20.03 12.72 15.16
C ALA A 88 19.48 11.69 16.16
N VAL A 89 18.43 12.03 16.92
CA VAL A 89 17.76 11.08 17.83
C VAL A 89 17.17 9.89 17.07
N CYS A 90 16.53 10.14 15.93
CA CYS A 90 16.01 9.10 15.03
C CYS A 90 17.11 8.13 14.59
N PHE A 91 18.24 8.63 14.09
CA PHE A 91 19.33 7.79 13.63
C PHE A 91 20.10 7.12 14.78
N VAL A 92 20.22 7.72 15.96
CA VAL A 92 20.76 7.02 17.14
C VAL A 92 19.89 5.80 17.47
N LEU A 93 18.56 5.94 17.42
CA LEU A 93 17.65 4.82 17.67
C LEU A 93 17.79 3.72 16.61
N ILE A 94 17.82 4.09 15.32
CA ILE A 94 18.05 3.15 14.20
C ILE A 94 19.38 2.42 14.41
N TRP A 95 20.45 3.16 14.75
CA TRP A 95 21.77 2.59 14.98
C TRP A 95 21.75 1.53 16.08
N VAL A 96 21.12 1.83 17.23
CA VAL A 96 21.03 0.90 18.37
C VAL A 96 20.33 -0.41 17.96
N VAL A 97 19.22 -0.31 17.23
CA VAL A 97 18.47 -1.50 16.78
C VAL A 97 19.26 -2.30 15.74
N TYR A 98 19.81 -1.63 14.73
CA TYR A 98 20.53 -2.31 13.66
C TYR A 98 21.91 -2.83 14.08
N GLN A 99 22.52 -2.26 15.12
CA GLN A 99 23.76 -2.79 15.69
C GLN A 99 23.59 -4.22 16.17
N TYR A 100 22.42 -4.56 16.75
CA TYR A 100 22.09 -5.94 17.10
C TYR A 100 22.07 -6.87 15.88
N HIS A 101 21.52 -6.40 14.76
CA HIS A 101 21.44 -7.18 13.52
C HIS A 101 22.79 -7.37 12.82
N THR A 102 23.74 -6.44 12.98
CA THR A 102 25.04 -6.49 12.30
C THR A 102 26.18 -7.02 13.18
N TRP A 103 25.98 -7.17 14.49
CA TRP A 103 27.04 -7.46 15.48
C TRP A 103 27.90 -8.68 15.11
N ASN A 104 27.26 -9.80 14.75
CA ASN A 104 27.94 -11.06 14.40
C ASN A 104 28.08 -11.29 12.88
N LEU A 105 27.68 -10.32 12.06
CA LEU A 105 27.83 -10.42 10.61
C LEU A 105 29.28 -10.03 10.25
N PRO A 106 30.04 -10.82 9.49
CA PRO A 106 31.35 -10.41 9.01
C PRO A 106 31.24 -9.14 8.11
N PRO A 107 32.08 -8.11 8.30
CA PRO A 107 32.00 -6.86 7.51
C PRO A 107 32.09 -7.09 6.00
N GLU A 108 33.03 -7.92 5.54
CA GLU A 108 33.20 -8.26 4.12
C GLU A 108 31.98 -8.95 3.53
N LYS A 109 31.33 -9.83 4.31
CA LYS A 109 30.10 -10.50 3.90
C LYS A 109 28.96 -9.49 3.73
N GLN A 110 28.79 -8.57 4.69
CA GLN A 110 27.77 -7.52 4.59
C GLN A 110 27.97 -6.67 3.33
N ALA A 111 29.21 -6.25 3.04
CA ALA A 111 29.52 -5.46 1.85
C ALA A 111 29.21 -6.23 0.56
N ASN A 112 29.61 -7.51 0.48
CA ASN A 112 29.34 -8.36 -0.68
C ASN A 112 27.83 -8.61 -0.89
N ASP A 113 27.10 -8.95 0.18
CA ASP A 113 25.65 -9.15 0.13
C ASP A 113 24.94 -7.85 -0.30
N THR A 114 25.35 -6.70 0.24
CA THR A 114 24.82 -5.37 -0.14
C THR A 114 25.04 -5.08 -1.63
N GLN A 115 26.26 -5.29 -2.12
CA GLN A 115 26.62 -5.10 -3.54
C GLN A 115 25.79 -6.02 -4.45
N THR A 116 25.61 -7.29 -4.05
CA THR A 116 24.88 -8.29 -4.81
C THR A 116 23.38 -7.95 -4.88
N ILE A 117 22.77 -7.61 -3.75
CA ILE A 117 21.34 -7.24 -3.67
C ILE A 117 21.04 -6.00 -4.51
N LEU A 118 21.92 -4.99 -4.46
CA LEU A 118 21.74 -3.73 -5.17
C LEU A 118 22.26 -3.74 -6.61
N SER A 119 22.77 -4.87 -7.10
CA SER A 119 23.37 -5.00 -8.43
C SER A 119 22.44 -4.53 -9.57
N SER A 120 21.13 -4.86 -9.49
CA SER A 120 20.15 -4.43 -10.50
C SER A 120 19.61 -3.02 -10.29
N PHE A 121 19.94 -2.35 -9.19
CA PHE A 121 19.67 -0.92 -9.01
C PHE A 121 20.69 -0.05 -9.77
N GLY A 122 21.86 -0.60 -10.09
CA GLY A 122 22.97 0.07 -10.77
C GLY A 122 23.97 0.74 -9.82
N SER A 123 25.09 1.23 -10.38
CA SER A 123 26.21 1.82 -9.62
C SER A 123 26.05 3.33 -9.40
N GLY A 124 25.04 3.73 -8.61
CA GLY A 124 24.82 5.13 -8.24
C GLY A 124 25.60 5.57 -6.98
N THR A 125 25.77 6.88 -6.78
CA THR A 125 26.46 7.45 -5.60
C THR A 125 25.89 6.94 -4.28
N ILE A 126 24.55 6.79 -4.21
CA ILE A 126 23.88 6.26 -3.01
C ILE A 126 24.25 4.80 -2.78
N VAL A 127 24.21 3.96 -3.81
CA VAL A 127 24.56 2.52 -3.70
C VAL A 127 26.01 2.36 -3.27
N ASN A 128 26.93 3.10 -3.90
CA ASN A 128 28.35 3.06 -3.55
C ASN A 128 28.60 3.51 -2.11
N ALA A 129 27.87 4.53 -1.63
CA ALA A 129 27.96 4.96 -0.24
C ALA A 129 27.45 3.88 0.73
N VAL A 130 26.34 3.20 0.42
CA VAL A 130 25.80 2.12 1.27
C VAL A 130 26.75 0.93 1.32
N VAL A 131 27.30 0.51 0.18
CA VAL A 131 28.32 -0.56 0.13
C VAL A 131 29.57 -0.16 0.91
N TRP A 132 30.06 1.07 0.72
CA TRP A 132 31.22 1.57 1.47
C TRP A 132 30.97 1.62 2.98
N MET A 133 29.76 1.97 3.44
CA MET A 133 29.43 1.96 4.87
C MET A 133 29.37 0.55 5.47
N ALA A 134 29.10 -0.47 4.65
CA ALA A 134 28.82 -1.84 5.10
C ALA A 134 30.04 -2.54 5.75
N ASP A 135 31.25 -2.08 5.49
CA ASP A 135 32.48 -2.62 6.07
C ASP A 135 33.11 -1.70 7.17
N LYS A 136 32.55 -0.50 7.41
CA LYS A 136 33.11 0.46 8.38
C LYS A 136 32.47 0.30 9.76
N PRO A 137 33.23 -0.06 10.82
CA PRO A 137 32.67 -0.55 12.09
C PRO A 137 31.46 0.22 12.66
N ILE A 138 31.51 1.55 12.70
CA ILE A 138 30.44 2.39 13.28
C ILE A 138 29.28 2.60 12.29
N LEU A 139 29.53 2.51 10.99
CA LEU A 139 28.53 2.81 9.94
C LEU A 139 27.76 1.57 9.47
N ARG A 140 28.20 0.36 9.84
CA ARG A 140 27.55 -0.90 9.43
C ARG A 140 26.05 -0.97 9.76
N PRO A 141 25.57 -0.51 10.93
CA PRO A 141 24.14 -0.50 11.23
C PRO A 141 23.35 0.40 10.27
N PHE A 142 23.90 1.59 9.96
CA PHE A 142 23.30 2.50 8.99
C PHE A 142 23.30 1.89 7.58
N ALA A 143 24.40 1.25 7.18
CA ALA A 143 24.46 0.54 5.89
C ALA A 143 23.35 -0.49 5.77
N GLN A 144 23.07 -1.26 6.82
CA GLN A 144 22.02 -2.27 6.83
C GLN A 144 20.61 -1.67 6.73
N TYR A 145 20.35 -0.55 7.41
CA TYR A 145 19.09 0.19 7.25
C TYR A 145 18.95 0.78 5.84
N PHE A 146 19.99 1.46 5.34
CA PHE A 146 19.96 2.08 4.01
C PHE A 146 19.93 1.07 2.87
N LEU A 147 20.46 -0.15 3.05
CA LEU A 147 20.23 -1.26 2.14
C LEU A 147 18.73 -1.51 1.97
N GLY A 148 17.95 -1.56 3.05
CA GLY A 148 16.49 -1.69 3.00
C GLY A 148 15.80 -0.54 2.27
N VAL A 149 16.26 0.71 2.48
CA VAL A 149 15.77 1.88 1.75
C VAL A 149 16.07 1.75 0.25
N CYS A 150 17.29 1.39 -0.12
CA CYS A 150 17.70 1.19 -1.51
C CYS A 150 16.91 0.06 -2.18
N MET A 151 16.63 -1.04 -1.48
CA MET A 151 15.79 -2.13 -2.00
C MET A 151 14.37 -1.66 -2.33
N VAL A 152 13.77 -0.77 -1.51
CA VAL A 152 12.45 -0.19 -1.80
C VAL A 152 12.51 0.74 -3.01
N LEU A 153 13.54 1.58 -3.14
CA LEU A 153 13.73 2.46 -4.29
C LEU A 153 13.91 1.66 -5.59
N GLN A 154 14.78 0.64 -5.57
CA GLN A 154 15.01 -0.32 -6.66
C GLN A 154 13.74 -1.03 -7.08
N ARG A 155 12.95 -1.51 -6.11
CA ARG A 155 11.66 -2.18 -6.40
C ARG A 155 10.64 -1.21 -6.98
N THR A 156 10.63 0.04 -6.52
CA THR A 156 9.71 1.07 -7.01
C THR A 156 10.06 1.54 -8.42
N SER A 157 11.34 1.51 -8.82
CA SER A 157 11.76 1.83 -10.19
C SER A 157 11.61 0.65 -11.16
N GLY A 158 11.93 -0.57 -10.71
CA GLY A 158 11.99 -1.77 -11.56
C GLY A 158 10.64 -2.32 -12.02
N GLY A 159 9.54 -1.97 -11.33
CA GLY A 159 8.20 -2.42 -11.69
C GLY A 159 7.86 -3.84 -11.24
N ASN A 160 6.68 -4.31 -11.64
CA ASN A 160 6.18 -5.65 -11.33
C ASN A 160 5.17 -6.11 -12.38
N THR A 161 5.24 -7.37 -12.81
CA THR A 161 4.21 -7.97 -13.66
C THR A 161 2.88 -8.03 -12.91
N THR A 162 1.93 -7.24 -13.36
CA THR A 162 0.67 -6.98 -12.67
C THR A 162 -0.47 -7.04 -13.67
N PHE A 163 -1.60 -7.61 -13.26
CA PHE A 163 -2.85 -7.55 -14.01
C PHE A 163 -3.71 -6.37 -13.52
N PHE A 164 -4.22 -5.57 -14.46
CA PHE A 164 -5.10 -4.44 -14.20
C PHE A 164 -6.03 -4.20 -15.39
N LEU A 165 -7.35 -4.15 -15.14
CA LEU A 165 -8.39 -3.87 -16.14
C LEU A 165 -8.29 -4.70 -17.42
N GLY A 166 -8.00 -6.00 -17.29
CA GLY A 166 -7.88 -6.93 -18.43
C GLY A 166 -6.49 -6.98 -19.06
N GLU A 167 -5.59 -6.05 -18.72
CA GLU A 167 -4.24 -5.98 -19.25
C GLU A 167 -3.21 -6.53 -18.25
N ILE A 168 -2.06 -6.98 -18.78
CA ILE A 168 -0.87 -7.35 -18.02
C ILE A 168 0.28 -6.46 -18.47
N SER A 169 0.97 -5.86 -17.50
CA SER A 169 2.13 -5.02 -17.76
C SER A 169 3.21 -5.25 -16.70
N SER A 170 4.46 -5.00 -17.07
CA SER A 170 5.61 -4.86 -16.17
C SER A 170 5.84 -3.41 -15.73
N THR A 171 5.15 -2.46 -16.39
CA THR A 171 5.17 -1.03 -16.09
C THR A 171 3.85 -0.59 -15.44
N ALA A 172 3.91 0.50 -14.68
CA ALA A 172 2.78 1.02 -13.94
C ALA A 172 1.81 1.85 -14.80
N TRP A 173 0.54 1.77 -14.44
CA TRP A 173 -0.50 2.68 -14.89
C TRP A 173 -0.68 3.82 -13.89
N LYS A 174 -0.67 5.07 -14.39
CA LYS A 174 -0.88 6.26 -13.54
C LYS A 174 -2.26 6.28 -12.87
N ASN A 175 -3.26 5.68 -13.50
CA ASN A 175 -4.63 5.60 -12.99
C ASN A 175 -4.87 4.38 -12.10
N TYR A 176 -3.89 3.49 -11.89
CA TYR A 176 -4.04 2.30 -11.05
C TYR A 176 -4.53 2.64 -9.64
N PHE A 177 -3.75 3.43 -8.89
CA PHE A 177 -4.10 3.76 -7.50
C PHE A 177 -5.43 4.54 -7.38
N PRO A 178 -5.70 5.57 -8.21
CA PRO A 178 -7.01 6.23 -8.20
C PRO A 178 -8.19 5.27 -8.45
N VAL A 179 -8.10 4.40 -9.46
CA VAL A 179 -9.17 3.43 -9.79
C VAL A 179 -9.33 2.43 -8.65
N ILE A 180 -8.24 1.82 -8.20
CA ILE A 180 -8.28 0.83 -7.12
C ILE A 180 -8.82 1.45 -5.84
N TYR A 181 -8.42 2.66 -5.45
CA TYR A 181 -8.96 3.35 -4.28
C TYR A 181 -10.47 3.60 -4.43
N ALA A 182 -10.93 4.01 -5.62
CA ALA A 182 -12.35 4.24 -5.88
C ALA A 182 -13.20 2.97 -5.75
N ILE A 183 -12.69 1.79 -6.14
CA ILE A 183 -13.45 0.53 -6.12
C ILE A 183 -13.16 -0.37 -4.92
N LYS A 184 -12.09 -0.13 -4.16
CA LYS A 184 -11.74 -0.87 -2.95
C LYS A 184 -12.32 -0.25 -1.70
N GLU A 185 -12.36 1.07 -1.62
CA GLU A 185 -12.85 1.72 -0.41
C GLU A 185 -14.38 1.72 -0.36
N PRO A 186 -15.00 1.51 0.81
CA PRO A 186 -16.46 1.48 0.94
C PRO A 186 -17.14 2.76 0.44
N LEU A 187 -18.26 2.61 -0.28
CA LEU A 187 -19.00 3.76 -0.81
C LEU A 187 -19.49 4.71 0.28
N SER A 188 -19.86 4.18 1.44
CA SER A 188 -20.17 4.97 2.64
C SER A 188 -19.03 5.94 3.01
N PHE A 189 -17.78 5.50 2.93
CA PHE A 189 -16.62 6.34 3.20
C PHE A 189 -16.39 7.37 2.09
N HIS A 190 -16.54 6.98 0.81
CA HIS A 190 -16.45 7.92 -0.31
C HIS A 190 -17.50 9.04 -0.23
N ILE A 191 -18.73 8.72 0.15
CA ILE A 191 -19.79 9.73 0.35
C ILE A 191 -19.38 10.71 1.46
N LEU A 192 -18.86 10.22 2.60
CA LEU A 192 -18.37 11.09 3.67
C LEU A 192 -17.17 11.94 3.23
N LEU A 193 -16.26 11.37 2.43
CA LEU A 193 -15.13 12.08 1.85
C LEU A 193 -15.59 13.22 0.91
N ILE A 194 -16.56 12.95 0.04
CA ILE A 194 -17.14 13.97 -0.85
C ILE A 194 -17.81 15.07 -0.01
N ILE A 195 -18.59 14.72 1.01
CA ILE A 195 -19.19 15.70 1.92
C ILE A 195 -18.13 16.56 2.61
N ALA A 196 -17.05 15.95 3.08
CA ALA A 196 -15.93 16.65 3.71
C ALA A 196 -15.26 17.65 2.74
N ILE A 197 -14.99 17.23 1.50
CA ILE A 197 -14.39 18.08 0.46
C ILE A 197 -15.34 19.23 0.10
N LEU A 198 -16.61 18.95 -0.17
CA LEU A 198 -17.60 19.97 -0.51
C LEU A 198 -17.81 20.96 0.64
N TYR A 199 -17.85 20.47 1.88
CA TYR A 199 -17.94 21.32 3.06
C TYR A 199 -16.72 22.22 3.21
N PHE A 200 -15.51 21.68 2.99
CA PHE A 200 -14.28 22.45 3.03
C PHE A 200 -14.26 23.55 1.96
N ILE A 201 -14.62 23.21 0.71
CA ILE A 201 -14.72 24.16 -0.40
C ILE A 201 -15.78 25.23 -0.12
N TRP A 202 -16.94 24.87 0.44
CA TRP A 202 -18.00 25.82 0.74
C TRP A 202 -17.63 26.80 1.86
N THR A 203 -16.97 26.32 2.91
CA THR A 203 -16.60 27.15 4.08
C THR A 203 -15.34 27.99 3.88
N ASN A 204 -14.41 27.53 3.04
CA ASN A 204 -13.13 28.21 2.78
C ASN A 204 -13.04 28.78 1.36
N GLY A 205 -14.08 28.60 0.54
CA GLY A 205 -14.21 29.13 -0.81
C GLY A 205 -14.65 30.59 -0.78
N GLY A 206 -13.82 31.44 -1.38
CA GLY A 206 -14.11 32.83 -1.66
C GLY A 206 -13.40 33.21 -2.95
N PRO A 207 -13.74 34.33 -3.60
CA PRO A 207 -13.20 34.68 -4.90
C PRO A 207 -11.66 34.66 -4.88
N PHE A 208 -11.01 33.93 -5.79
CA PHE A 208 -9.56 33.69 -5.71
C PHE A 208 -8.73 34.97 -5.86
N TRP A 209 -9.30 36.00 -6.48
CA TRP A 209 -8.68 37.31 -6.72
C TRP A 209 -8.64 38.21 -5.48
N GLN A 210 -9.39 37.91 -4.41
CA GLN A 210 -9.45 38.77 -3.23
C GLN A 210 -8.62 38.19 -2.07
N GLY A 211 -7.49 38.83 -1.76
CA GLY A 211 -6.72 38.57 -0.54
C GLY A 211 -6.21 37.13 -0.41
N PHE A 212 -5.99 36.43 -1.51
CA PHE A 212 -5.61 35.01 -1.57
C PHE A 212 -4.48 34.64 -0.60
N TRP A 213 -3.36 35.37 -0.67
CA TRP A 213 -2.20 35.12 0.18
C TRP A 213 -2.48 35.34 1.67
N LEU A 214 -3.29 36.35 2.01
CA LEU A 214 -3.68 36.62 3.39
C LEU A 214 -4.62 35.53 3.92
N ARG A 215 -5.57 35.08 3.11
CA ARG A 215 -6.47 33.96 3.43
C ARG A 215 -5.70 32.66 3.66
N ILE A 216 -4.78 32.32 2.77
CA ILE A 216 -3.92 31.14 2.92
C ILE A 216 -3.08 31.25 4.18
N LYS A 217 -2.44 32.40 4.43
CA LYS A 217 -1.65 32.63 5.64
C LYS A 217 -2.48 32.41 6.91
N ASN A 218 -3.67 33.02 6.97
CA ASN A 218 -4.56 32.91 8.13
C ASN A 218 -5.09 31.49 8.33
N TRP A 219 -5.41 30.79 7.22
CA TRP A 219 -5.83 29.39 7.26
C TRP A 219 -4.69 28.49 7.75
N LEU A 220 -3.47 28.65 7.22
CA LEU A 220 -2.29 27.88 7.64
C LEU A 220 -1.96 28.10 9.12
N LEU A 221 -2.12 29.31 9.65
CA LEU A 221 -1.93 29.59 11.08
C LEU A 221 -2.96 28.85 11.95
N SER A 222 -4.21 28.81 11.51
CA SER A 222 -5.33 28.26 12.28
C SER A 222 -5.48 26.74 12.14
N HIS A 223 -5.11 26.20 10.99
CA HIS A 223 -5.34 24.82 10.55
C HIS A 223 -4.03 24.12 10.13
N PHE A 224 -2.91 24.47 10.79
CA PHE A 224 -1.62 23.87 10.48
C PHE A 224 -1.59 22.33 10.60
N PRO A 225 -2.23 21.69 11.60
CA PRO A 225 -2.33 20.23 11.66
C PRO A 225 -3.01 19.65 10.42
N GLU A 226 -4.14 20.22 9.99
CA GLU A 226 -4.88 19.79 8.80
C GLU A 226 -4.04 19.95 7.53
N PHE A 227 -3.29 21.06 7.42
CA PHE A 227 -2.30 21.25 6.37
C PHE A 227 -1.22 20.15 6.39
N ALA A 228 -0.72 19.78 7.57
CA ALA A 228 0.29 18.72 7.69
C ALA A 228 -0.23 17.36 7.21
N MET A 229 -1.47 17.04 7.55
CA MET A 229 -2.15 15.83 7.07
C MET A 229 -2.31 15.85 5.53
N LEU A 230 -2.80 16.96 4.98
CA LEU A 230 -2.97 17.13 3.53
C LEU A 230 -1.65 17.08 2.76
N LEU A 231 -0.59 17.69 3.30
CA LEU A 231 0.74 17.64 2.69
C LEU A 231 1.28 16.22 2.63
N PHE A 232 1.17 15.46 3.72
CA PHE A 232 1.62 14.07 3.73
C PHE A 232 0.82 13.22 2.74
N ILE A 233 -0.52 13.35 2.73
CA ILE A 233 -1.39 12.70 1.74
C ILE A 233 -0.92 13.05 0.33
N ALA A 234 -0.69 14.32 0.03
CA ALA A 234 -0.28 14.78 -1.30
C ALA A 234 1.07 14.20 -1.72
N ILE A 235 2.11 14.28 -0.87
CA ILE A 235 3.44 13.72 -1.16
C ILE A 235 3.32 12.22 -1.41
N TYR A 236 2.61 11.50 -0.55
CA TYR A 236 2.50 10.06 -0.64
C TYR A 236 1.74 9.61 -1.90
N TRP A 237 0.64 10.28 -2.26
CA TRP A 237 -0.08 10.05 -3.52
C TRP A 237 0.78 10.35 -4.74
N LEU A 238 1.48 11.49 -4.76
CA LEU A 238 2.36 11.87 -5.87
C LEU A 238 3.45 10.82 -6.07
N THR A 239 4.12 10.38 -4.99
CA THR A 239 5.12 9.31 -5.07
C THR A 239 4.52 7.99 -5.55
N SER A 240 3.31 7.64 -5.08
CA SER A 240 2.65 6.38 -5.47
C SER A 240 2.20 6.37 -6.93
N ILE A 241 1.70 7.50 -7.46
CA ILE A 241 1.27 7.64 -8.87
C ILE A 241 2.48 7.74 -9.81
N SER A 242 3.57 8.38 -9.38
CA SER A 242 4.80 8.51 -10.18
C SER A 242 5.69 7.26 -10.13
N GLY A 243 5.53 6.40 -9.12
CA GLY A 243 6.28 5.16 -9.00
C GLY A 243 5.83 4.06 -9.96
N ASN A 244 6.68 3.06 -10.19
CA ASN A 244 6.41 1.97 -11.12
C ASN A 244 5.75 0.74 -10.45
N LEU A 245 5.29 0.88 -9.21
CA LEU A 245 4.91 -0.25 -8.35
C LEU A 245 3.39 -0.30 -8.08
N ASN A 246 2.65 -0.99 -8.94
CA ASN A 246 1.20 -1.18 -8.84
C ASN A 246 0.83 -2.55 -8.27
N ILE A 247 1.16 -2.82 -7.01
CA ILE A 247 0.89 -4.11 -6.35
C ILE A 247 -0.05 -3.93 -5.15
N GLY A 248 -1.11 -3.18 -5.39
CA GLY A 248 -2.28 -3.10 -4.53
C GLY A 248 -2.41 -1.92 -3.57
N ILE A 249 -3.68 -1.68 -3.19
CA ILE A 249 -4.12 -0.54 -2.37
C ILE A 249 -3.39 -0.43 -1.03
N ARG A 250 -2.90 -1.56 -0.50
CA ARG A 250 -2.17 -1.61 0.78
C ARG A 250 -0.97 -0.65 0.81
N HIS A 251 -0.39 -0.33 -0.35
CA HIS A 251 0.71 0.60 -0.45
C HIS A 251 0.31 2.03 -0.09
N LEU A 252 -0.97 2.38 -0.19
CA LEU A 252 -1.53 3.67 0.25
C LEU A 252 -1.92 3.68 1.73
N LEU A 253 -1.91 2.56 2.46
CA LEU A 253 -2.34 2.51 3.87
C LEU A 253 -1.77 3.62 4.77
N PRO A 254 -0.53 4.10 4.58
CA PRO A 254 -0.01 5.22 5.37
C PRO A 254 -0.83 6.51 5.35
N ILE A 255 -1.64 6.75 4.30
CA ILE A 255 -2.46 7.97 4.20
C ILE A 255 -3.78 7.86 4.98
N PHE A 256 -4.26 6.65 5.25
CA PHE A 256 -5.62 6.42 5.73
C PHE A 256 -5.92 7.09 7.08
N PRO A 257 -5.05 7.04 8.10
CA PRO A 257 -5.31 7.72 9.37
C PRO A 257 -5.54 9.23 9.18
N PHE A 258 -4.78 9.84 8.26
CA PHE A 258 -4.89 11.26 7.93
C PHE A 258 -6.22 11.56 7.22
N THR A 259 -6.57 10.78 6.20
CA THR A 259 -7.83 10.94 5.47
C THR A 259 -9.04 10.75 6.39
N ILE A 260 -9.03 9.70 7.22
CA ILE A 260 -10.11 9.42 8.16
C ILE A 260 -10.27 10.56 9.16
N LEU A 261 -9.17 11.09 9.72
CA LEU A 261 -9.24 12.19 10.69
C LEU A 261 -9.73 13.49 10.05
N LEU A 262 -9.30 13.80 8.83
CA LEU A 262 -9.77 14.95 8.06
C LEU A 262 -11.27 14.84 7.76
N VAL A 263 -11.73 13.66 7.30
CA VAL A 263 -13.15 13.39 7.03
C VAL A 263 -13.96 13.51 8.32
N ALA A 264 -13.53 12.87 9.41
CA ALA A 264 -14.22 12.94 10.69
C ALA A 264 -14.33 14.38 11.21
N GLY A 265 -13.24 15.16 11.13
CA GLY A 265 -13.21 16.58 11.50
C GLY A 265 -14.20 17.40 10.67
N ALA A 266 -14.16 17.27 9.34
CA ALA A 266 -15.07 17.99 8.44
C ALA A 266 -16.54 17.57 8.62
N THR A 267 -16.82 16.28 8.73
CA THR A 267 -18.17 15.76 9.00
C THR A 267 -18.71 16.27 10.33
N SER A 268 -17.88 16.31 11.39
CA SER A 268 -18.30 16.87 12.70
C SER A 268 -18.69 18.34 12.60
N GLN A 269 -18.01 19.12 11.77
CA GLN A 269 -18.37 20.52 11.55
C GLN A 269 -19.61 20.66 10.68
N TRP A 270 -19.73 19.83 9.63
CA TRP A 270 -20.90 19.76 8.76
C TRP A 270 -22.20 19.42 9.52
N LEU A 271 -22.12 18.57 10.55
CA LEU A 271 -23.28 18.20 11.36
C LEU A 271 -23.93 19.41 12.06
N LYS A 272 -23.20 20.50 12.31
CA LYS A 272 -23.75 21.69 13.01
C LYS A 272 -25.00 22.26 12.31
N PRO A 273 -25.86 22.99 13.06
CA PRO A 273 -27.08 23.60 12.51
C PRO A 273 -26.84 24.45 11.25
N PRO A 274 -27.82 24.56 10.34
CA PRO A 274 -29.18 23.98 10.42
C PRO A 274 -29.23 22.48 10.07
N LEU A 275 -30.40 21.85 10.24
CA LEU A 275 -30.71 20.46 9.86
C LEU A 275 -29.95 19.35 10.60
N PHE A 276 -29.44 19.62 11.81
CA PHE A 276 -28.67 18.66 12.62
C PHE A 276 -29.33 17.27 12.74
N ARG A 277 -30.65 17.20 12.97
CA ARG A 277 -31.37 15.92 13.07
C ARG A 277 -31.31 15.10 11.78
N LEU A 278 -31.59 15.72 10.63
CA LEU A 278 -31.54 15.06 9.32
C LEU A 278 -30.11 14.62 8.97
N LYS A 279 -29.12 15.50 9.18
CA LYS A 279 -27.71 15.18 8.94
C LYS A 279 -27.22 14.01 9.81
N ARG A 280 -27.68 13.93 11.07
CA ARG A 280 -27.40 12.79 11.96
C ARG A 280 -28.04 11.49 11.50
N ILE A 281 -29.31 11.51 11.09
CA ILE A 281 -29.98 10.33 10.54
C ILE A 281 -29.21 9.84 9.31
N PHE A 282 -28.85 10.75 8.40
CA PHE A 282 -28.06 10.42 7.21
C PHE A 282 -26.69 9.81 7.57
N LEU A 283 -25.96 10.43 8.51
CA LEU A 283 -24.69 9.86 8.99
C LEU A 283 -24.88 8.48 9.61
N SER A 284 -25.93 8.26 10.41
CA SER A 284 -26.23 6.96 10.99
C SER A 284 -26.48 5.90 9.91
N ILE A 285 -27.19 6.24 8.83
CA ILE A 285 -27.39 5.33 7.69
C ILE A 285 -26.06 4.95 7.06
N LEU A 286 -25.16 5.92 6.81
CA LEU A 286 -23.84 5.65 6.25
C LEU A 286 -22.96 4.78 7.17
N LEU A 287 -23.02 5.01 8.48
CA LEU A 287 -22.28 4.20 9.46
C LEU A 287 -22.84 2.77 9.57
N ILE A 288 -24.16 2.61 9.50
CA ILE A 288 -24.80 1.28 9.47
C ILE A 288 -24.44 0.55 8.18
N TRP A 289 -24.48 1.23 7.03
CA TRP A 289 -24.04 0.66 5.75
C TRP A 289 -22.58 0.21 5.82
N GLN A 290 -21.69 1.05 6.34
CA GLN A 290 -20.28 0.68 6.58
C GLN A 290 -20.16 -0.58 7.45
N ALA A 291 -20.92 -0.65 8.56
CA ALA A 291 -20.88 -1.81 9.46
C ALA A 291 -21.39 -3.08 8.78
N ILE A 292 -22.48 -3.01 8.02
CA ILE A 292 -23.01 -4.12 7.23
C ILE A 292 -21.97 -4.58 6.20
N GLY A 293 -21.31 -3.65 5.51
CA GLY A 293 -20.25 -3.96 4.53
C GLY A 293 -19.08 -4.72 5.17
N ILE A 294 -18.63 -4.30 6.35
CA ILE A 294 -17.56 -4.99 7.09
C ILE A 294 -17.99 -6.40 7.51
N ILE A 295 -19.21 -6.54 8.04
CA ILE A 295 -19.74 -7.85 8.49
C ILE A 295 -19.92 -8.79 7.29
N ALA A 296 -20.48 -8.29 6.18
CA ALA A 296 -20.67 -9.07 4.95
C ALA A 296 -19.34 -9.47 4.29
N ALA A 297 -18.30 -8.65 4.44
CA ALA A 297 -16.97 -8.95 3.95
C ALA A 297 -16.22 -9.94 4.82
N TYR A 298 -16.60 -10.17 6.08
CA TYR A 298 -15.92 -11.11 6.96
C TYR A 298 -16.12 -12.57 6.48
N PRO A 299 -15.07 -13.42 6.48
CA PRO A 299 -13.67 -13.19 6.84
C PRO A 299 -12.76 -12.81 5.64
N HIS A 300 -13.32 -12.38 4.52
CA HIS A 300 -12.69 -12.22 3.20
C HIS A 300 -12.29 -10.77 2.86
N PHE A 301 -11.70 -10.05 3.81
CA PHE A 301 -11.39 -8.62 3.67
C PHE A 301 -10.47 -8.29 2.48
N ILE A 302 -9.52 -9.18 2.14
CA ILE A 302 -8.61 -8.95 1.00
C ILE A 302 -9.40 -8.87 -0.30
N SER A 303 -10.35 -9.79 -0.50
CA SER A 303 -11.17 -9.86 -1.72
C SER A 303 -12.28 -8.81 -1.76
N TYR A 304 -12.44 -7.97 -0.73
CA TYR A 304 -13.43 -6.90 -0.72
C TYR A 304 -13.17 -5.90 -1.84
N TYR A 305 -14.23 -5.64 -2.60
CA TYR A 305 -14.42 -4.54 -3.54
C TYR A 305 -15.81 -3.98 -3.24
N ASN A 306 -15.99 -2.68 -3.42
CA ASN A 306 -17.27 -2.04 -3.20
C ASN A 306 -18.27 -2.37 -4.33
N GLU A 307 -19.48 -1.87 -4.17
CA GLU A 307 -20.62 -2.19 -5.02
C GLU A 307 -20.44 -1.70 -6.46
N LEU A 308 -19.64 -0.65 -6.72
CA LEU A 308 -19.34 -0.18 -8.09
C LEU A 308 -18.53 -1.19 -8.90
N ALA A 309 -17.76 -2.05 -8.23
CA ALA A 309 -17.02 -3.14 -8.86
C ALA A 309 -17.75 -4.49 -8.74
N GLY A 310 -19.04 -4.49 -8.42
CA GLY A 310 -19.83 -5.72 -8.29
C GLY A 310 -19.50 -6.55 -7.05
N GLY A 311 -18.90 -5.93 -6.03
CA GLY A 311 -18.61 -6.59 -4.76
C GLY A 311 -17.43 -7.57 -4.80
N PRO A 312 -17.19 -8.31 -3.70
CA PRO A 312 -16.09 -9.27 -3.62
C PRO A 312 -16.19 -10.40 -4.64
N ALA A 313 -17.37 -10.67 -5.21
CA ALA A 313 -17.53 -11.68 -6.25
C ALA A 313 -16.77 -11.32 -7.54
N ASN A 314 -16.68 -10.03 -7.90
CA ASN A 314 -16.22 -9.59 -9.21
C ASN A 314 -14.92 -8.78 -9.18
N GLY A 315 -14.36 -8.51 -8.00
CA GLY A 315 -13.13 -7.73 -7.83
C GLY A 315 -11.94 -8.19 -8.68
N TYR A 316 -11.80 -9.52 -8.89
CA TYR A 316 -10.72 -10.11 -9.67
C TYR A 316 -10.67 -9.65 -11.14
N ILE A 317 -11.79 -9.16 -11.69
CA ILE A 317 -11.87 -8.66 -13.06
C ILE A 317 -11.08 -7.35 -13.21
N TYR A 318 -11.00 -6.56 -12.13
CA TYR A 318 -10.37 -5.24 -12.15
C TYR A 318 -8.91 -5.30 -11.75
N ALA A 319 -8.59 -5.99 -10.67
CA ALA A 319 -7.23 -6.24 -10.24
C ALA A 319 -7.15 -7.45 -9.30
N VAL A 320 -5.98 -8.07 -9.28
CA VAL A 320 -5.65 -9.22 -8.42
C VAL A 320 -4.45 -8.88 -7.54
N ASP A 321 -3.53 -9.81 -7.28
CA ASP A 321 -2.45 -9.66 -6.31
C ASP A 321 -3.02 -9.43 -4.89
N SER A 322 -2.32 -8.69 -4.04
CA SER A 322 -2.72 -8.21 -2.73
C SER A 322 -4.01 -7.38 -2.73
N ASN A 323 -4.58 -7.04 -3.89
CA ASN A 323 -5.94 -6.53 -3.95
C ASN A 323 -7.00 -7.63 -3.89
N TYR A 324 -6.72 -8.90 -4.16
CA TYR A 324 -7.80 -9.90 -4.22
C TYR A 324 -7.37 -11.29 -3.79
N ASP A 325 -6.16 -11.69 -4.15
CA ASP A 325 -5.59 -13.00 -3.89
C ASP A 325 -4.13 -12.86 -3.45
N TRP A 326 -3.92 -13.01 -2.14
CA TRP A 326 -2.60 -13.05 -1.50
C TRP A 326 -2.33 -14.44 -0.87
N GLY A 327 -3.08 -15.47 -1.33
CA GLY A 327 -3.00 -16.84 -0.82
C GLY A 327 -3.87 -17.15 0.40
N GLN A 328 -4.78 -16.25 0.78
CA GLN A 328 -5.58 -16.39 2.01
C GLN A 328 -6.52 -17.61 2.01
N ASP A 329 -6.84 -18.18 0.85
CA ASP A 329 -7.84 -19.24 0.71
C ASP A 329 -7.27 -20.67 0.61
N LEU A 330 -5.96 -20.86 0.75
CA LEU A 330 -5.34 -22.21 0.70
C LEU A 330 -5.97 -23.19 1.70
N LYS A 331 -6.20 -22.77 2.95
CA LYS A 331 -6.85 -23.64 3.95
C LYS A 331 -8.31 -23.96 3.60
N ARG A 332 -9.00 -23.07 2.88
CA ARG A 332 -10.36 -23.32 2.39
C ARG A 332 -10.36 -24.30 1.23
N LEU A 333 -9.33 -24.27 0.39
CA LEU A 333 -9.11 -25.28 -0.64
C LEU A 333 -8.92 -26.65 0.00
N VAL A 334 -8.09 -26.78 1.04
CA VAL A 334 -7.92 -28.03 1.80
C VAL A 334 -9.27 -28.54 2.31
N ALA A 335 -10.00 -27.71 3.05
CA ALA A 335 -11.30 -28.09 3.61
C ALA A 335 -12.30 -28.51 2.51
N TRP A 336 -12.27 -27.85 1.35
CA TRP A 336 -13.09 -28.22 0.20
C TRP A 336 -12.68 -29.57 -0.39
N THR A 337 -11.38 -29.85 -0.54
CA THR A 337 -10.91 -31.16 -1.04
C THR A 337 -11.20 -32.32 -0.08
N GLU A 338 -11.28 -32.05 1.22
CA GLU A 338 -11.67 -33.03 2.23
C GLU A 338 -13.17 -33.29 2.16
N LYS A 339 -13.98 -32.22 2.16
CA LYS A 339 -15.44 -32.29 2.09
C LYS A 339 -15.95 -33.04 0.87
N ASN A 340 -15.29 -32.86 -0.29
CA ASN A 340 -15.71 -33.46 -1.55
C ASN A 340 -14.94 -34.75 -1.90
N ASN A 341 -14.16 -35.31 -0.97
CA ASN A 341 -13.38 -36.55 -1.19
C ASN A 341 -12.48 -36.50 -2.44
N ILE A 342 -11.80 -35.37 -2.66
CA ILE A 342 -10.88 -35.21 -3.79
C ILE A 342 -9.55 -35.88 -3.46
N ASP A 343 -9.19 -36.92 -4.21
CA ASP A 343 -7.95 -37.69 -3.96
C ASP A 343 -6.69 -36.99 -4.44
N LYS A 344 -6.76 -36.32 -5.60
CA LYS A 344 -5.65 -35.60 -6.23
C LYS A 344 -6.14 -34.32 -6.90
N ILE A 345 -5.36 -33.25 -6.79
CA ILE A 345 -5.66 -31.97 -7.40
C ILE A 345 -4.38 -31.28 -7.85
N TYR A 346 -4.39 -30.82 -9.09
CA TYR A 346 -3.36 -29.93 -9.64
C TYR A 346 -3.55 -28.53 -9.07
N VAL A 347 -2.47 -27.89 -8.63
CA VAL A 347 -2.54 -26.59 -7.96
C VAL A 347 -1.48 -25.65 -8.53
N ASP A 348 -1.93 -24.49 -9.01
CA ASP A 348 -1.09 -23.32 -9.28
C ASP A 348 -1.49 -22.19 -8.33
N TYR A 349 -0.66 -21.96 -7.31
CA TYR A 349 -1.00 -21.19 -6.11
C TYR A 349 -0.07 -20.00 -5.93
N PHE A 350 -0.66 -18.82 -5.79
CA PHE A 350 0.08 -17.55 -5.76
C PHE A 350 0.68 -17.21 -4.39
N GLY A 351 0.10 -17.69 -3.29
CA GLY A 351 0.53 -17.32 -1.94
C GLY A 351 1.90 -17.86 -1.54
N GLY A 352 2.49 -17.26 -0.51
CA GLY A 352 3.82 -17.67 0.01
C GLY A 352 3.83 -18.90 0.92
N ALA A 353 2.71 -19.63 1.04
CA ALA A 353 2.64 -20.85 1.85
C ALA A 353 2.97 -22.09 1.00
N ASP A 354 3.56 -23.12 1.60
CA ASP A 354 3.79 -24.39 0.91
C ASP A 354 2.47 -25.16 0.74
N ALA A 355 1.91 -25.15 -0.47
CA ALA A 355 0.68 -25.85 -0.79
C ALA A 355 0.77 -27.37 -0.56
N LYS A 356 1.94 -27.97 -0.82
CA LYS A 356 2.15 -29.42 -0.62
C LYS A 356 2.09 -29.78 0.86
N TYR A 357 2.64 -28.94 1.74
CA TYR A 357 2.53 -29.16 3.19
C TYR A 357 1.07 -29.28 3.66
N TYR A 358 0.18 -28.43 3.14
CA TYR A 358 -1.22 -28.39 3.54
C TYR A 358 -2.09 -29.47 2.88
N LEU A 359 -1.90 -29.72 1.57
CA LEU A 359 -2.68 -30.69 0.81
C LEU A 359 -2.12 -32.12 0.87
N LYS A 360 -0.89 -32.29 1.38
CA LYS A 360 -0.20 -33.57 1.55
C LYS A 360 -0.21 -34.38 0.24
N ASP A 361 -0.61 -35.64 0.30
CA ASP A 361 -0.66 -36.54 -0.84
C ASP A 361 -1.67 -36.11 -1.91
N LYS A 362 -2.63 -35.21 -1.59
CA LYS A 362 -3.59 -34.70 -2.60
C LYS A 362 -2.94 -33.73 -3.59
N PHE A 363 -1.82 -33.11 -3.23
CA PHE A 363 -1.19 -32.06 -4.04
C PHE A 363 -0.48 -32.63 -5.28
N LEU A 364 -0.82 -32.07 -6.45
CA LEU A 364 -0.05 -32.18 -7.67
C LEU A 364 0.37 -30.78 -8.13
N SER A 365 1.63 -30.62 -8.52
CA SER A 365 2.13 -29.31 -8.95
C SER A 365 1.61 -28.95 -10.35
N TRP A 366 1.21 -27.71 -10.53
CA TRP A 366 0.92 -27.11 -11.83
C TRP A 366 1.54 -25.70 -11.92
N TRP A 367 1.71 -25.19 -13.13
CA TRP A 367 2.11 -23.81 -13.40
C TRP A 367 1.60 -23.40 -14.77
N GLY A 368 1.28 -22.11 -14.94
CA GLY A 368 0.61 -21.59 -16.12
C GLY A 368 1.22 -21.98 -17.47
N ASN A 369 2.54 -21.92 -17.63
CA ASN A 369 3.21 -22.17 -18.92
C ASN A 369 3.34 -23.66 -19.30
N LYS A 370 2.77 -24.58 -18.50
CA LYS A 370 2.76 -26.01 -18.82
C LYS A 370 1.76 -26.28 -19.96
N ASN A 371 2.07 -27.27 -20.82
CA ASN A 371 1.15 -27.62 -21.90
C ASN A 371 -0.16 -28.15 -21.31
N GLN A 372 -1.29 -27.54 -21.69
CA GLN A 372 -2.62 -27.89 -21.19
C GLN A 372 -2.97 -29.37 -21.41
N TYR A 373 -2.47 -30.01 -22.47
CA TYR A 373 -2.75 -31.42 -22.77
C TYR A 373 -2.01 -32.40 -21.85
N GLU A 374 -1.09 -31.91 -21.01
CA GLU A 374 -0.43 -32.72 -19.98
C GLU A 374 -1.30 -32.95 -18.74
N ILE A 375 -2.43 -32.24 -18.60
CA ILE A 375 -3.37 -32.52 -17.51
C ILE A 375 -4.20 -33.77 -17.85
N PRO A 376 -4.20 -34.82 -17.00
CA PRO A 376 -5.04 -35.98 -17.24
C PRO A 376 -6.52 -35.61 -17.20
N LEU A 377 -7.32 -36.24 -18.08
CA LEU A 377 -8.78 -36.08 -18.05
C LEU A 377 -9.36 -36.58 -16.73
N ASN A 378 -10.49 -35.99 -16.33
CA ASN A 378 -11.15 -36.19 -15.04
C ASN A 378 -10.26 -35.79 -13.84
N SER A 379 -9.41 -34.78 -14.01
CA SER A 379 -8.61 -34.19 -12.94
C SER A 379 -9.15 -32.83 -12.51
N TYR A 380 -8.90 -32.47 -11.26
CA TYR A 380 -9.17 -31.13 -10.75
C TYR A 380 -7.92 -30.24 -10.89
N LEU A 381 -8.12 -29.00 -11.31
CA LEU A 381 -7.12 -27.94 -11.36
C LEU A 381 -7.58 -26.75 -10.53
N ALA A 382 -6.88 -26.43 -9.45
CA ALA A 382 -7.05 -25.22 -8.66
C ALA A 382 -6.05 -24.15 -9.11
N VAL A 383 -6.54 -22.98 -9.50
CA VAL A 383 -5.72 -21.83 -9.91
C VAL A 383 -6.06 -20.62 -9.05
N SER A 384 -5.03 -20.04 -8.44
CA SER A 384 -5.11 -18.74 -7.77
C SER A 384 -5.59 -17.64 -8.73
N ALA A 385 -6.50 -16.77 -8.29
CA ALA A 385 -7.04 -15.68 -9.10
C ALA A 385 -5.93 -14.81 -9.71
N THR A 386 -4.85 -14.57 -8.96
CA THR A 386 -3.71 -13.78 -9.46
C THR A 386 -3.06 -14.40 -10.69
N PHE A 387 -2.76 -15.70 -10.64
CA PHE A 387 -2.18 -16.41 -11.77
C PHE A 387 -3.19 -16.62 -12.89
N LEU A 388 -4.46 -16.88 -12.57
CA LEU A 388 -5.51 -17.03 -13.56
C LEU A 388 -5.67 -15.76 -14.41
N GLN A 389 -5.80 -14.59 -13.77
CA GLN A 389 -5.95 -13.32 -14.47
C GLN A 389 -4.65 -12.90 -15.16
N GLY A 390 -3.50 -13.09 -14.50
CA GLY A 390 -2.19 -12.91 -15.12
C GLY A 390 -1.89 -13.85 -16.28
N GLY A 391 -2.61 -14.97 -16.42
CA GLY A 391 -2.51 -15.86 -17.58
C GLY A 391 -3.58 -15.64 -18.64
N LYS A 392 -4.66 -14.93 -18.32
CA LYS A 392 -5.73 -14.61 -19.26
C LYS A 392 -5.57 -13.24 -19.90
N GLY A 393 -5.00 -12.28 -19.17
CA GLY A 393 -4.93 -10.88 -19.57
C GLY A 393 -4.23 -10.64 -20.91
N GLU A 394 -4.57 -9.52 -21.52
CA GLU A 394 -3.93 -9.05 -22.75
C GLU A 394 -2.61 -8.34 -22.43
N PRO A 395 -1.55 -8.55 -23.20
CA PRO A 395 -0.30 -7.83 -22.99
C PRO A 395 -0.49 -6.34 -23.27
N ALA A 396 -0.15 -5.48 -22.30
CA ALA A 396 -0.08 -4.05 -22.53
C ALA A 396 1.05 -3.70 -23.53
N PRO A 397 1.00 -2.55 -24.21
CA PRO A 397 2.06 -2.13 -25.13
C PRO A 397 3.45 -2.17 -24.47
N GLY A 398 4.38 -2.93 -25.08
CA GLY A 398 5.75 -3.11 -24.58
C GLY A 398 5.93 -4.23 -23.56
N PHE A 399 4.88 -4.98 -23.20
CA PHE A 399 5.01 -6.17 -22.38
C PHE A 399 5.45 -7.39 -23.21
N ASN A 400 6.62 -7.94 -22.88
CA ASN A 400 7.23 -9.09 -23.59
C ASN A 400 7.17 -10.40 -22.78
N GLY A 401 6.44 -10.43 -21.66
CA GLY A 401 6.27 -11.64 -20.86
C GLY A 401 5.27 -12.63 -21.46
N THR A 402 5.24 -13.86 -20.94
CA THR A 402 4.25 -14.87 -21.36
C THR A 402 2.86 -14.45 -20.92
N THR A 403 1.89 -14.54 -21.84
CA THR A 403 0.46 -14.31 -21.59
C THR A 403 -0.36 -15.42 -22.24
N GLY A 404 -1.68 -15.41 -22.02
CA GLY A 404 -2.61 -16.32 -22.69
C GLY A 404 -2.62 -17.76 -22.19
N TYR A 405 -1.71 -18.14 -21.29
CA TYR A 405 -1.47 -19.51 -20.84
C TYR A 405 -2.63 -20.13 -20.02
N TYR A 406 -3.64 -19.34 -19.65
CA TYR A 406 -4.89 -19.83 -19.04
C TYR A 406 -6.16 -19.52 -19.85
N ARG A 407 -6.04 -19.04 -21.10
CA ARG A 407 -7.22 -18.72 -21.94
C ARG A 407 -8.04 -19.96 -22.31
N TRP A 408 -7.42 -21.14 -22.34
CA TRP A 408 -8.08 -22.43 -22.59
C TRP A 408 -9.14 -22.79 -21.52
N LEU A 409 -9.08 -22.19 -20.32
CA LEU A 409 -10.11 -22.30 -19.29
C LEU A 409 -11.30 -21.33 -19.52
N GLY A 410 -11.34 -20.62 -20.64
CA GLY A 410 -12.28 -19.52 -20.89
C GLY A 410 -13.75 -19.93 -21.02
N LYS A 411 -14.03 -21.16 -21.44
CA LYS A 411 -15.39 -21.71 -21.58
C LYS A 411 -15.88 -22.45 -20.33
N CYS A 412 -15.02 -22.62 -19.33
CA CYS A 412 -15.35 -23.35 -18.11
C CYS A 412 -15.92 -22.42 -17.03
N GLU A 413 -17.01 -22.85 -16.40
CA GLU A 413 -17.48 -22.26 -15.15
C GLU A 413 -16.71 -22.89 -13.97
N PRO A 414 -15.95 -22.11 -13.20
CA PRO A 414 -15.17 -22.64 -12.08
C PRO A 414 -16.01 -22.82 -10.81
N ILE A 415 -15.67 -23.85 -10.04
CA ILE A 415 -16.04 -23.93 -8.63
C ILE A 415 -15.19 -22.93 -7.86
N ARG A 416 -15.84 -21.99 -7.16
CA ARG A 416 -15.14 -20.94 -6.42
C ARG A 416 -14.86 -21.36 -4.99
N ILE A 417 -13.59 -21.38 -4.62
CA ILE A 417 -13.16 -21.60 -3.25
C ILE A 417 -13.05 -20.24 -2.58
N SER A 418 -14.13 -19.88 -1.87
CA SER A 418 -14.34 -18.50 -1.40
C SER A 418 -14.30 -17.53 -2.59
N TYR A 419 -13.29 -16.69 -2.68
CA TYR A 419 -13.16 -15.69 -3.73
C TYR A 419 -11.92 -15.91 -4.59
N SER A 420 -10.80 -16.32 -3.97
CA SER A 420 -9.47 -16.13 -4.55
C SER A 420 -8.87 -17.36 -5.24
N ILE A 421 -9.51 -18.54 -5.17
CA ILE A 421 -9.06 -19.76 -5.85
C ILE A 421 -10.21 -20.32 -6.69
N PHE A 422 -9.92 -20.63 -7.95
CA PHE A 422 -10.86 -21.19 -8.92
C PHE A 422 -10.49 -22.64 -9.20
N VAL A 423 -11.45 -23.56 -9.03
CA VAL A 423 -11.27 -24.99 -9.28
C VAL A 423 -12.04 -25.40 -10.54
N TYR A 424 -11.35 -26.11 -11.42
CA TYR A 424 -11.87 -26.62 -12.68
C TYR A 424 -11.78 -28.15 -12.69
N HIS A 425 -12.88 -28.84 -12.98
CA HIS A 425 -12.85 -30.27 -13.25
C HIS A 425 -12.75 -30.50 -14.75
N ILE A 426 -11.58 -30.91 -15.24
CA ILE A 426 -11.27 -31.01 -16.67
C ILE A 426 -11.71 -32.37 -17.20
N THR A 427 -12.71 -32.41 -18.08
CA THR A 427 -13.26 -33.66 -18.63
C THR A 427 -12.86 -33.92 -20.08
N GLY A 428 -12.40 -32.88 -20.80
CA GLY A 428 -12.03 -32.98 -22.21
C GLY A 428 -11.50 -31.67 -22.76
N PHE A 429 -11.22 -31.65 -24.05
CA PHE A 429 -10.89 -30.45 -24.82
C PHE A 429 -11.71 -30.43 -26.11
N ASP A 430 -12.16 -29.25 -26.53
CA ASP A 430 -12.80 -29.07 -27.83
C ASP A 430 -11.76 -28.97 -28.97
N SER A 431 -12.24 -28.87 -30.21
CA SER A 431 -11.39 -28.77 -31.41
C SER A 431 -10.50 -27.54 -31.44
N ASP A 432 -10.87 -26.49 -30.71
CA ASP A 432 -10.14 -25.23 -30.63
C ASP A 432 -9.16 -25.22 -29.44
N GLY A 433 -9.09 -26.31 -28.68
CA GLY A 433 -8.23 -26.47 -27.52
C GLY A 433 -8.77 -25.82 -26.24
N PHE A 434 -10.05 -25.46 -26.15
CA PHE A 434 -10.64 -25.05 -24.87
C PHE A 434 -10.98 -26.28 -24.04
N ALA A 435 -10.78 -26.19 -22.72
CA ALA A 435 -11.22 -27.24 -21.82
C ALA A 435 -12.75 -27.34 -21.79
N GLN A 436 -13.22 -28.57 -21.71
CA GLN A 436 -14.56 -28.93 -21.29
C GLN A 436 -14.52 -29.21 -19.79
N CYS A 437 -15.41 -28.59 -19.03
CA CYS A 437 -15.48 -28.76 -17.59
C CYS A 437 -16.89 -29.16 -17.15
N SER A 438 -16.99 -29.96 -16.09
CA SER A 438 -18.27 -30.28 -15.45
C SER A 438 -18.49 -29.42 -14.21
N ALA A 439 -19.73 -28.98 -13.98
CA ALA A 439 -20.13 -28.17 -12.83
C ALA A 439 -20.45 -28.98 -11.55
N GLN A 440 -19.92 -30.20 -11.43
CA GLN A 440 -20.31 -31.24 -10.46
C GLN A 440 -20.82 -30.76 -9.09
#